data_AF-A0A0B7NI63-F1
#
_entry.id   AF-A0A0B7NI63-F1
#
_cell.length_a   1.000
_cell.length_b   1.000
_cell.length_c   1.000
_cell.angle_alpha   90.00
_cell.angle_beta   90.00
_cell.angle_gamma   90.00
#
_symmetry.space_group_name_H-M   'P 1'
#
loop_
_entity.id
_entity.type
_entity.pdbx_description
1 polymer ?
#
loop_
_entity_poly.entity_id
_entity_poly.type
_entity_poly.pdbx_seq_one_letter_code
_entity_poly.pdbx_strand_id
1 'polypeptide(L)'
;MHQTELTPVDHSLPIAKLKNGANMTSYKTFILSKFSQDIQLIWSLALAFTQPDYKASVKKWMRDLVQPGLESQLRRSQNIHFNDPFITTFVNLTFGQCDAASESAQKQNDFNLAMYIIHSEYKDVTAVVQQQISEFKKNGQWRVMTMFHRKCWHTVAGNLGYVHQDDFVVTEGVYWQCTLGMYIWFSSNFGSFDLSRYNKALDTTSSNLSQIKTVKHTAAPDGRCFWYQLLQWWIGDRSIAKIDGWPMDLVWLLTIYKQPNIIDEKYALNWIEYLERQDMAELAIYATLFLARPSEKLNYILRQCEWSNEAKLINSYHIPRKQVSIAKALNAHDSWDYEGEYRCLIQGDLKDQAKMALLYFLLPKIYNDDEDSMKRCLNFLAEFPDPDSEITTLTNTYKMLTSAERDENAAQYIQELEDLASKYTSKILNSHLKELKESLIDIS
;
A
#
# COMPACT_ATOMS: atom_id res chain seq x y z
N MET A 1 11.24 -8.25 -2.71
CA MET A 1 11.54 -8.31 -4.16
C MET A 1 10.98 -9.52 -4.89
N HIS A 2 10.62 -10.63 -4.22
CA HIS A 2 10.13 -11.81 -4.95
C HIS A 2 8.77 -11.63 -5.64
N GLN A 3 7.93 -10.71 -5.16
CA GLN A 3 6.57 -10.46 -5.66
C GLN A 3 6.42 -9.18 -6.52
N THR A 4 7.48 -8.42 -6.70
CA THR A 4 7.44 -7.11 -7.37
C THR A 4 8.37 -7.09 -8.56
N GLU A 5 7.90 -6.50 -9.65
CA GLU A 5 8.67 -6.24 -10.85
C GLU A 5 8.93 -4.74 -10.93
N LEU A 6 10.21 -4.39 -11.00
CA LEU A 6 10.66 -3.03 -11.20
C LEU A 6 11.11 -2.95 -12.65
N THR A 7 10.29 -2.33 -13.49
CA THR A 7 10.65 -2.15 -14.89
C THR A 7 11.62 -0.97 -14.99
N PRO A 8 12.89 -1.18 -15.37
CA PRO A 8 13.77 -0.08 -15.71
C PRO A 8 13.18 0.62 -16.94
N VAL A 9 13.17 1.94 -16.91
CA VAL A 9 12.79 2.75 -18.06
C VAL A 9 14.00 3.60 -18.41
N ASP A 10 14.48 3.51 -19.64
CA ASP A 10 15.69 4.22 -20.06
C ASP A 10 15.56 5.71 -19.74
N HIS A 11 16.58 6.24 -19.06
CA HIS A 11 16.67 7.64 -18.63
C HIS A 11 15.52 8.16 -17.75
N SER A 12 14.72 7.29 -17.13
CA SER A 12 13.68 7.67 -16.19
C SER A 12 13.65 6.78 -14.95
N LEU A 13 12.96 7.28 -13.93
CA LEU A 13 12.89 6.59 -12.65
C LEU A 13 12.00 5.34 -12.78
N PRO A 14 12.39 4.22 -12.15
CA PRO A 14 11.67 2.97 -12.26
C PRO A 14 10.29 3.09 -11.61
N ILE A 15 9.35 2.32 -12.15
CA ILE A 15 8.01 2.15 -11.56
C ILE A 15 7.88 0.71 -11.09
N ALA A 16 7.35 0.53 -9.89
CA ALA A 16 7.08 -0.77 -9.31
C ALA A 16 5.69 -1.25 -9.70
N LYS A 17 5.63 -2.52 -10.13
CA LYS A 17 4.38 -3.26 -10.33
C LYS A 17 4.43 -4.56 -9.55
N LEU A 18 3.26 -5.05 -9.16
CA LEU A 18 3.14 -6.40 -8.66
C LEU A 18 3.30 -7.40 -9.80
N LYS A 19 4.01 -8.50 -9.53
CA LYS A 19 4.01 -9.66 -10.43
C LYS A 19 2.63 -10.32 -10.44
N ASN A 20 2.32 -11.00 -11.54
CA ASN A 20 1.10 -11.82 -11.62
C ASN A 20 1.07 -12.85 -10.47
N GLY A 21 -0.04 -12.89 -9.73
CA GLY A 21 -0.21 -13.79 -8.59
C GLY A 21 0.42 -13.32 -7.27
N ALA A 22 0.97 -12.09 -7.22
CA ALA A 22 1.39 -11.50 -5.96
C ALA A 22 0.21 -11.37 -4.98
N ASN A 23 0.45 -11.71 -3.73
CA ASN A 23 -0.53 -11.59 -2.64
C ASN A 23 0.15 -11.13 -1.35
N MET A 24 -0.64 -10.72 -0.37
CA MET A 24 -0.08 -10.18 0.87
C MET A 24 0.46 -11.25 1.84
N THR A 25 0.44 -12.54 1.50
CA THR A 25 0.80 -13.65 2.42
C THR A 25 2.24 -13.60 2.94
N SER A 26 3.14 -12.95 2.21
CA SER A 26 4.53 -12.78 2.63
C SER A 26 4.68 -11.76 3.76
N TYR A 27 3.63 -11.01 4.10
CA TYR A 27 3.62 -10.16 5.28
C TYR A 27 3.69 -11.02 6.53
N LYS A 28 4.71 -10.78 7.35
CA LYS A 28 5.02 -11.57 8.55
C LYS A 28 3.94 -11.39 9.61
N THR A 29 2.95 -12.28 9.61
CA THR A 29 1.81 -12.27 10.53
C THR A 29 2.20 -12.41 12.01
N PHE A 30 3.39 -12.91 12.34
CA PHE A 30 3.85 -12.95 13.73
C PHE A 30 4.01 -11.56 14.36
N ILE A 31 4.19 -10.51 13.55
CA ILE A 31 4.23 -9.13 14.04
C ILE A 31 2.82 -8.67 14.46
N LEU A 32 1.77 -9.23 13.82
CA LEU A 32 0.38 -8.89 14.08
C LEU A 32 -0.07 -9.26 15.51
N SER A 33 0.50 -10.31 16.10
CA SER A 33 0.16 -10.75 17.47
C SER A 33 0.43 -9.69 18.55
N LYS A 34 1.26 -8.68 18.24
CA LYS A 34 1.56 -7.56 19.13
C LYS A 34 0.52 -6.43 19.07
N PHE A 35 -0.36 -6.43 18.08
CA PHE A 35 -1.38 -5.39 17.91
C PHE A 35 -2.72 -5.78 18.52
N SER A 36 -3.65 -4.83 18.60
CA SER A 36 -5.02 -5.09 19.06
C SER A 36 -5.74 -6.12 18.18
N GLN A 37 -6.73 -6.79 18.77
CA GLN A 37 -7.53 -7.79 18.05
C GLN A 37 -8.16 -7.23 16.77
N ASP A 38 -8.65 -5.99 16.79
CA ASP A 38 -9.25 -5.36 15.60
C ASP A 38 -8.24 -5.17 14.47
N ILE A 39 -7.00 -4.79 14.79
CA ILE A 39 -5.91 -4.68 13.80
C ILE A 39 -5.59 -6.07 13.24
N GLN A 40 -5.49 -7.09 14.08
CA GLN A 40 -5.27 -8.47 13.63
C GLN A 40 -6.39 -8.96 12.69
N LEU A 41 -7.64 -8.63 12.99
CA LEU A 41 -8.80 -9.03 12.20
C LEU A 41 -8.84 -8.33 10.84
N ILE A 42 -8.61 -7.01 10.76
CA ILE A 42 -8.59 -6.33 9.46
C ILE A 42 -7.44 -6.83 8.58
N TRP A 43 -6.26 -7.09 9.16
CA TRP A 43 -5.13 -7.67 8.42
C TRP A 43 -5.39 -9.08 7.92
N SER A 44 -5.89 -9.98 8.77
CA SER A 44 -6.19 -11.35 8.37
C SER A 44 -7.28 -11.41 7.28
N LEU A 45 -8.24 -10.50 7.32
CA LEU A 45 -9.23 -10.35 6.26
C LEU A 45 -8.62 -9.82 4.96
N ALA A 46 -7.75 -8.81 5.01
CA ALA A 46 -7.05 -8.30 3.83
C ALA A 46 -6.21 -9.40 3.16
N LEU A 47 -5.56 -10.26 3.96
CA LEU A 47 -4.86 -11.44 3.47
C LEU A 47 -5.79 -12.41 2.75
N ALA A 48 -6.99 -12.68 3.28
CA ALA A 48 -7.99 -13.52 2.65
C ALA A 48 -8.45 -12.95 1.30
N PHE A 49 -8.59 -11.63 1.20
CA PHE A 49 -9.01 -10.95 -0.03
C PHE A 49 -7.98 -10.99 -1.17
N THR A 50 -6.68 -11.15 -0.85
CA THR A 50 -5.61 -11.20 -1.85
C THR A 50 -5.26 -12.62 -2.31
N GLN A 51 -5.97 -13.64 -1.82
CA GLN A 51 -5.79 -15.02 -2.28
C GLN A 51 -6.37 -15.24 -3.69
N PRO A 52 -5.83 -16.20 -4.48
CA PRO A 52 -6.40 -16.56 -5.78
C PRO A 52 -7.89 -16.96 -5.71
N ASP A 53 -8.28 -17.70 -4.68
CA ASP A 53 -9.69 -18.01 -4.36
C ASP A 53 -10.13 -17.20 -3.12
N TYR A 54 -10.19 -15.89 -3.28
CA TYR A 54 -10.57 -14.98 -2.20
C TYR A 54 -11.99 -15.26 -1.68
N LYS A 55 -12.91 -15.75 -2.53
CA LYS A 55 -14.30 -16.02 -2.12
C LYS A 55 -14.35 -17.14 -1.09
N ALA A 56 -13.70 -18.27 -1.37
CA ALA A 56 -13.60 -19.36 -0.40
C ALA A 56 -12.82 -18.93 0.85
N SER A 57 -11.74 -18.16 0.66
CA SER A 57 -10.90 -17.69 1.76
C SER A 57 -11.65 -16.76 2.72
N VAL A 58 -12.46 -15.83 2.21
CA VAL A 58 -13.28 -14.92 3.01
C VAL A 58 -14.43 -15.66 3.69
N LYS A 59 -15.07 -16.62 3.01
CA LYS A 59 -16.08 -17.49 3.64
C LYS A 59 -15.50 -18.26 4.83
N LYS A 60 -14.32 -18.86 4.63
CA LYS A 60 -13.60 -19.57 5.70
C LYS A 60 -13.23 -18.62 6.84
N TRP A 61 -12.64 -17.46 6.54
CA TRP A 61 -12.29 -16.46 7.54
C TRP A 61 -13.51 -16.03 8.38
N MET A 62 -14.67 -15.84 7.73
CA MET A 62 -15.91 -15.49 8.42
C MET A 62 -16.40 -16.61 9.34
N ARG A 63 -16.29 -17.88 8.93
CA ARG A 63 -16.59 -19.04 9.79
C ARG A 63 -15.65 -19.08 10.99
N ASP A 64 -14.35 -18.93 10.77
CA ASP A 64 -13.34 -18.93 11.82
C ASP A 64 -13.57 -17.80 12.85
N LEU A 65 -14.00 -16.62 12.38
CA LEU A 65 -14.35 -15.47 13.23
C LEU A 65 -15.51 -15.79 14.19
N VAL A 66 -16.57 -16.43 13.69
CA VAL A 66 -17.78 -16.68 14.49
C VAL A 66 -17.68 -17.97 15.31
N GLN A 67 -16.88 -18.95 14.88
CA GLN A 67 -16.80 -20.28 15.47
C GLN A 67 -16.69 -20.32 17.01
N PRO A 68 -15.87 -19.48 17.67
CA PRO A 68 -15.75 -19.51 19.14
C PRO A 68 -17.07 -19.26 19.88
N GLY A 69 -18.04 -18.58 19.24
CA GLY A 69 -19.35 -18.31 19.81
C GLY A 69 -20.34 -19.47 19.72
N LEU A 70 -20.09 -20.50 18.90
CA LEU A 70 -21.08 -21.50 18.51
C LEU A 70 -21.67 -22.26 19.70
N GLU A 71 -20.83 -22.84 20.55
CA GLU A 71 -21.29 -23.65 21.68
C GLU A 71 -22.13 -22.84 22.67
N SER A 72 -21.73 -21.60 22.93
CA SER A 72 -22.47 -20.70 23.81
C SER A 72 -23.86 -20.39 23.25
N GLN A 73 -23.98 -20.23 21.92
CA GLN A 73 -25.26 -19.96 21.27
C GLN A 73 -26.13 -21.21 21.16
N LEU A 74 -25.55 -22.38 20.91
CA LEU A 74 -26.29 -23.64 20.95
C LEU A 74 -26.94 -23.83 22.32
N ARG A 75 -26.17 -23.71 23.41
CA ARG A 75 -26.69 -23.83 24.78
C ARG A 75 -27.78 -22.80 25.07
N ARG A 76 -27.55 -21.53 24.74
CA ARG A 76 -28.52 -20.45 24.96
C ARG A 76 -29.82 -20.69 24.18
N SER A 77 -29.71 -20.98 22.89
CA SER A 77 -30.86 -21.16 22.01
C SER A 77 -31.67 -22.42 22.35
N GLN A 78 -31.00 -23.51 22.72
CA GLN A 78 -31.67 -24.73 23.20
C GLN A 78 -32.42 -24.48 24.52
N ASN A 79 -31.90 -23.64 25.42
CA ASN A 79 -32.61 -23.30 26.65
C ASN A 79 -33.85 -22.43 26.39
N ILE A 80 -33.77 -21.47 25.46
CA ILE A 80 -34.87 -20.56 25.14
C ILE A 80 -35.95 -21.26 24.29
N HIS A 81 -35.54 -22.11 23.36
CA HIS A 81 -36.39 -22.77 22.37
C HIS A 81 -36.36 -24.29 22.50
N PHE A 82 -36.41 -24.80 23.73
CA PHE A 82 -36.24 -26.23 24.04
C PHE A 82 -37.23 -27.17 23.33
N ASN A 83 -38.38 -26.65 22.89
CA ASN A 83 -39.42 -27.41 22.20
C ASN A 83 -39.28 -27.43 20.66
N ASP A 84 -38.36 -26.67 20.06
CA ASP A 84 -38.23 -26.64 18.61
C ASP A 84 -37.09 -27.58 18.14
N PRO A 85 -37.40 -28.69 17.46
CA PRO A 85 -36.39 -29.68 17.04
C PRO A 85 -35.38 -29.13 16.03
N PHE A 86 -35.71 -28.04 15.33
CA PHE A 86 -34.85 -27.45 14.29
C PHE A 86 -33.97 -26.30 14.81
N ILE A 87 -34.01 -25.96 16.10
CA ILE A 87 -33.18 -24.87 16.65
C ILE A 87 -31.69 -25.13 16.44
N THR A 88 -31.23 -26.35 16.72
CA THR A 88 -29.82 -26.74 16.55
C THR A 88 -29.40 -26.65 15.09
N THR A 89 -30.26 -27.10 14.16
CA THR A 89 -30.04 -26.98 12.72
C THR A 89 -29.91 -25.51 12.32
N PHE A 90 -30.83 -24.66 12.76
CA PHE A 90 -30.81 -23.24 12.44
C PHE A 90 -29.56 -22.55 12.98
N VAL A 91 -29.20 -22.79 14.25
CA VAL A 91 -27.96 -22.22 14.83
C VAL A 91 -26.74 -22.65 14.02
N ASN A 92 -26.59 -23.93 13.68
CA ASN A 92 -25.47 -24.38 12.84
C ASN A 92 -25.43 -23.66 11.47
N LEU A 93 -26.59 -23.43 10.83
CA LEU A 93 -26.67 -22.64 9.60
C LEU A 93 -26.21 -21.18 9.79
N THR A 94 -26.55 -20.55 10.92
CA THR A 94 -26.11 -19.18 11.22
C THR A 94 -24.59 -19.05 11.46
N PHE A 95 -23.89 -20.16 11.72
CA PHE A 95 -22.43 -20.20 11.83
C PHE A 95 -21.77 -20.79 10.56
N GLY A 96 -22.55 -21.06 9.51
CA GLY A 96 -22.05 -21.63 8.27
C GLY A 96 -21.57 -23.09 8.38
N GLN A 97 -21.97 -23.81 9.44
CA GLN A 97 -21.62 -25.21 9.68
C GLN A 97 -22.58 -26.15 8.93
N CYS A 98 -22.43 -26.22 7.60
CA CYS A 98 -23.34 -26.97 6.73
C CYS A 98 -23.41 -28.47 7.07
N ASP A 99 -22.27 -29.10 7.37
CA ASP A 99 -22.21 -30.53 7.73
C ASP A 99 -22.99 -30.81 9.02
N ALA A 100 -22.68 -30.08 10.10
CA ALA A 100 -23.37 -30.23 11.38
C ALA A 100 -24.86 -29.85 11.30
N ALA A 101 -25.23 -28.87 10.46
CA ALA A 101 -26.61 -28.52 10.20
C ALA A 101 -27.36 -29.64 9.45
N SER A 102 -26.70 -30.26 8.45
CA SER A 102 -27.23 -31.39 7.69
C SER A 102 -27.47 -32.61 8.58
N GLU A 103 -26.47 -32.99 9.38
CA GLU A 103 -26.62 -34.10 10.35
C GLU A 103 -27.76 -33.83 11.36
N SER A 104 -27.89 -32.59 11.82
CA SER A 104 -28.98 -32.17 12.71
C SER A 104 -30.35 -32.30 12.02
N ALA A 105 -30.48 -31.91 10.75
CA ALA A 105 -31.72 -32.09 9.99
C ALA A 105 -32.07 -33.58 9.76
N GLN A 106 -31.08 -34.42 9.47
CA GLN A 106 -31.28 -35.86 9.31
C GLN A 106 -31.79 -36.51 10.61
N LYS A 107 -31.28 -36.10 11.77
CA LYS A 107 -31.78 -36.57 13.09
C LYS A 107 -33.25 -36.22 13.33
N GLN A 108 -33.77 -35.19 12.66
CA GLN A 108 -35.19 -34.82 12.67
C GLN A 108 -35.98 -35.42 11.50
N ASN A 109 -35.41 -36.38 10.77
CA ASN A 109 -35.98 -37.06 9.60
C ASN A 109 -36.27 -36.14 8.39
N ASP A 110 -35.65 -34.96 8.29
CA ASP A 110 -35.75 -34.10 7.10
C ASP A 110 -34.51 -34.26 6.20
N PHE A 111 -34.48 -35.37 5.47
CA PHE A 111 -33.41 -35.71 4.54
C PHE A 111 -33.33 -34.74 3.34
N ASN A 112 -34.47 -34.18 2.94
CA ASN A 112 -34.51 -33.21 1.83
C ASN A 112 -33.83 -31.91 2.24
N LEU A 113 -34.17 -31.37 3.41
CA LEU A 113 -33.50 -30.19 3.94
C LEU A 113 -32.00 -30.44 4.12
N ALA A 114 -31.62 -31.59 4.70
CA ALA A 114 -30.22 -31.97 4.88
C ALA A 114 -29.42 -31.97 3.56
N MET A 115 -30.00 -32.56 2.50
CA MET A 115 -29.40 -32.58 1.16
C MET A 115 -29.22 -31.16 0.60
N TYR A 116 -30.23 -30.30 0.70
CA TYR A 116 -30.14 -28.93 0.18
C TYR A 116 -29.16 -28.05 0.98
N ILE A 117 -29.02 -28.27 2.29
CA ILE A 117 -28.01 -27.60 3.11
C ILE A 117 -26.61 -27.88 2.55
N ILE A 118 -26.25 -29.14 2.32
CA ILE A 118 -24.94 -29.50 1.76
C ILE A 118 -24.76 -28.94 0.35
N HIS A 119 -25.78 -29.07 -0.51
CA HIS A 119 -25.69 -28.57 -1.87
C HIS A 119 -25.56 -27.04 -1.96
N SER A 120 -26.12 -26.30 -1.00
CA SER A 120 -26.01 -24.84 -0.97
C SER A 120 -24.58 -24.32 -0.80
N GLU A 121 -23.65 -25.15 -0.31
CA GLU A 121 -22.24 -24.79 -0.21
C GLU A 121 -21.52 -24.76 -1.57
N TYR A 122 -21.98 -25.60 -2.50
CA TYR A 122 -21.30 -25.87 -3.77
C TYR A 122 -22.11 -25.49 -5.01
N LYS A 123 -23.41 -25.26 -4.88
CA LYS A 123 -24.34 -25.02 -6.00
C LYS A 123 -25.40 -24.00 -5.61
N ASP A 124 -25.90 -23.27 -6.61
CA ASP A 124 -27.10 -22.46 -6.44
C ASP A 124 -28.34 -23.36 -6.38
N VAL A 125 -28.89 -23.52 -5.19
CA VAL A 125 -30.11 -24.31 -4.93
C VAL A 125 -31.36 -23.45 -4.83
N THR A 126 -31.23 -22.13 -4.97
CA THR A 126 -32.27 -21.14 -4.63
C THR A 126 -33.60 -21.45 -5.31
N ALA A 127 -33.60 -21.60 -6.64
CA ALA A 127 -34.83 -21.82 -7.40
C ALA A 127 -35.52 -23.15 -7.04
N VAL A 128 -34.73 -24.21 -6.86
CA VAL A 128 -35.25 -25.55 -6.52
C VAL A 128 -35.85 -25.55 -5.12
N VAL A 129 -35.18 -24.91 -4.15
CA VAL A 129 -35.65 -24.82 -2.77
C VAL A 129 -36.89 -23.94 -2.68
N GLN A 130 -36.97 -22.84 -3.44
CA GLN A 130 -38.17 -22.01 -3.52
C GLN A 130 -39.37 -22.75 -4.11
N GLN A 131 -39.14 -23.60 -5.13
CA GLN A 131 -40.17 -24.50 -5.64
C GLN A 131 -40.63 -25.48 -4.56
N GLN A 132 -39.71 -26.12 -3.84
CA GLN A 132 -40.02 -27.05 -2.77
C GLN A 132 -40.85 -26.39 -1.64
N ILE A 133 -40.49 -25.17 -1.23
CA ILE A 133 -41.26 -24.36 -0.27
C ILE A 133 -42.68 -24.12 -0.79
N SER A 134 -42.83 -23.82 -2.09
CA SER A 134 -44.13 -23.59 -2.72
C SER A 134 -45.00 -24.84 -2.71
N GLU A 135 -44.41 -26.02 -2.93
CA GLU A 135 -45.08 -27.31 -2.85
C GLU A 135 -45.53 -27.63 -1.41
N PHE A 136 -44.68 -27.39 -0.42
CA PHE A 136 -45.06 -27.55 1.00
C PHE A 136 -46.24 -26.64 1.39
N LYS A 137 -46.29 -25.42 0.83
CA LYS A 137 -47.40 -24.49 1.06
C LYS A 137 -48.70 -24.98 0.42
N LYS A 138 -48.64 -25.47 -0.83
CA LYS A 138 -49.80 -26.04 -1.54
C LYS A 138 -50.34 -27.29 -0.84
N ASN A 139 -49.45 -28.13 -0.32
CA ASN A 139 -49.80 -29.40 0.33
C ASN A 139 -50.16 -29.23 1.82
N GLY A 140 -50.19 -28.01 2.36
CA GLY A 140 -50.52 -27.74 3.77
C GLY A 140 -49.42 -28.08 4.78
N GLN A 141 -48.38 -28.81 4.37
CA GLN A 141 -47.24 -29.21 5.22
C GLN A 141 -46.53 -28.00 5.85
N TRP A 142 -46.47 -26.87 5.13
CA TRP A 142 -45.81 -25.66 5.63
C TRP A 142 -46.40 -25.12 6.94
N ARG A 143 -47.71 -25.28 7.16
CA ARG A 143 -48.39 -24.74 8.36
C ARG A 143 -48.10 -25.54 9.63
N VAL A 144 -47.77 -26.82 9.48
CA VAL A 144 -47.43 -27.70 10.61
C VAL A 144 -45.95 -27.64 10.99
N MET A 145 -45.11 -27.06 10.13
CA MET A 145 -43.68 -26.87 10.42
C MET A 145 -43.47 -25.83 11.53
N THR A 146 -42.51 -26.13 12.41
CA THR A 146 -42.10 -25.21 13.47
C THR A 146 -41.49 -23.94 12.87
N MET A 147 -41.32 -22.90 13.71
CA MET A 147 -40.73 -21.64 13.25
C MET A 147 -39.31 -21.87 12.74
N PHE A 148 -38.47 -22.59 13.49
CA PHE A 148 -37.07 -22.80 13.10
C PHE A 148 -36.95 -23.73 11.89
N HIS A 149 -37.88 -24.67 11.71
CA HIS A 149 -37.93 -25.48 10.48
C HIS A 149 -38.15 -24.61 9.24
N ARG A 150 -39.12 -23.69 9.30
CA ARG A 150 -39.36 -22.72 8.23
C ARG A 150 -38.20 -21.75 8.03
N LYS A 151 -37.55 -21.29 9.11
CA LYS A 151 -36.33 -20.46 9.04
C LYS A 151 -35.19 -21.20 8.32
N CYS A 152 -34.97 -22.48 8.57
CA CYS A 152 -33.96 -23.29 7.86
C CYS A 152 -34.23 -23.34 6.36
N TRP A 153 -35.47 -23.65 5.95
CA TRP A 153 -35.86 -23.67 4.54
C TRP A 153 -35.65 -22.32 3.84
N HIS A 154 -36.08 -21.22 4.47
CA HIS A 154 -35.86 -19.87 3.93
C HIS A 154 -34.39 -19.47 3.88
N THR A 155 -33.60 -19.90 4.87
CA THR A 155 -32.15 -19.68 4.90
C THR A 155 -31.47 -20.32 3.70
N VAL A 156 -31.75 -21.60 3.43
CA VAL A 156 -31.19 -22.33 2.28
C VAL A 156 -31.71 -21.76 0.94
N ALA A 157 -32.91 -21.18 0.94
CA ALA A 157 -33.46 -20.45 -0.20
C ALA A 157 -32.88 -19.03 -0.40
N GLY A 158 -31.92 -18.60 0.44
CA GLY A 158 -31.32 -17.26 0.39
C GLY A 158 -32.26 -16.12 0.80
N ASN A 159 -33.43 -16.43 1.39
CA ASN A 159 -34.43 -15.47 1.84
C ASN A 159 -34.21 -15.16 3.32
N LEU A 160 -33.39 -14.15 3.62
CA LEU A 160 -32.96 -13.83 4.98
C LEU A 160 -33.74 -12.70 5.66
N GLY A 161 -34.57 -11.97 4.91
CA GLY A 161 -35.35 -10.83 5.42
C GLY A 161 -36.69 -11.22 6.04
N TYR A 162 -37.61 -10.26 6.08
CA TYR A 162 -38.99 -10.49 6.51
C TYR A 162 -39.77 -11.35 5.52
N VAL A 163 -40.41 -12.40 6.04
CA VAL A 163 -41.26 -13.30 5.26
C VAL A 163 -42.73 -12.99 5.57
N HIS A 164 -43.39 -12.24 4.69
CA HIS A 164 -44.76 -11.76 4.90
C HIS A 164 -45.78 -12.88 5.20
N GLN A 165 -45.67 -14.03 4.53
CA GLN A 165 -46.63 -15.12 4.68
C GLN A 165 -46.51 -15.85 6.02
N ASP A 166 -45.35 -15.75 6.67
CA ASP A 166 -45.05 -16.45 7.93
C ASP A 166 -44.93 -15.49 9.13
N ASP A 167 -44.94 -14.18 8.88
CA ASP A 167 -44.82 -13.08 9.86
C ASP A 167 -43.60 -13.18 10.79
N PHE A 168 -42.44 -13.52 10.24
CA PHE A 168 -41.16 -13.48 10.96
C PHE A 168 -40.02 -12.95 10.09
N VAL A 169 -38.93 -12.55 10.75
CA VAL A 169 -37.65 -12.24 10.09
C VAL A 169 -36.68 -13.41 10.33
N VAL A 170 -36.05 -13.91 9.26
CA VAL A 170 -35.20 -15.12 9.37
C VAL A 170 -34.03 -14.88 10.31
N THR A 171 -33.38 -13.73 10.17
CA THR A 171 -32.20 -13.30 10.93
C THR A 171 -32.51 -12.76 12.34
N GLU A 172 -33.78 -12.80 12.75
CA GLU A 172 -34.17 -12.34 14.08
C GLU A 172 -33.48 -13.15 15.18
N GLY A 173 -32.86 -12.43 16.13
CA GLY A 173 -32.15 -13.01 17.28
C GLY A 173 -30.75 -13.52 16.96
N VAL A 174 -30.26 -13.33 15.73
CA VAL A 174 -28.92 -13.73 15.30
C VAL A 174 -27.94 -12.57 15.50
N TYR A 175 -26.73 -12.83 16.00
CA TYR A 175 -25.70 -11.79 16.12
C TYR A 175 -25.35 -11.20 14.76
N TRP A 176 -24.93 -9.94 14.73
CA TRP A 176 -24.68 -9.24 13.47
C TRP A 176 -23.57 -9.91 12.65
N GLN A 177 -22.54 -10.50 13.28
CA GLN A 177 -21.48 -11.22 12.58
C GLN A 177 -22.07 -12.45 11.89
N CYS A 178 -22.79 -13.30 12.61
CA CYS A 178 -23.46 -14.47 12.04
C CYS A 178 -24.46 -14.07 10.93
N THR A 179 -25.22 -12.98 11.15
CA THR A 179 -26.16 -12.43 10.17
C THR A 179 -25.45 -12.01 8.88
N LEU A 180 -24.39 -11.20 8.98
CA LEU A 180 -23.55 -10.82 7.84
C LEU A 180 -23.01 -12.06 7.12
N GLY A 181 -22.54 -13.03 7.90
CA GLY A 181 -22.11 -14.33 7.39
C GLY A 181 -23.20 -15.04 6.59
N MET A 182 -24.45 -15.07 7.09
CA MET A 182 -25.59 -15.67 6.36
C MET A 182 -25.77 -15.06 4.98
N TYR A 183 -25.59 -13.75 4.83
CA TYR A 183 -25.61 -13.12 3.51
C TYR A 183 -24.40 -13.53 2.65
N ILE A 184 -23.21 -13.66 3.23
CA ILE A 184 -22.01 -14.10 2.51
C ILE A 184 -22.16 -15.53 1.96
N TRP A 185 -22.68 -16.49 2.76
CA TRP A 185 -22.73 -17.89 2.34
C TRP A 185 -24.05 -18.33 1.68
N PHE A 186 -25.23 -17.78 2.05
CA PHE A 186 -26.52 -18.18 1.48
C PHE A 186 -27.17 -17.15 0.53
N SER A 187 -26.81 -15.87 0.60
CA SER A 187 -27.41 -14.84 -0.27
C SER A 187 -26.64 -14.60 -1.58
N SER A 188 -25.40 -15.08 -1.66
CA SER A 188 -24.57 -14.94 -2.86
C SER A 188 -25.05 -15.94 -3.91
N ASN A 189 -25.82 -15.48 -4.90
CA ASN A 189 -26.03 -16.27 -6.13
C ASN A 189 -24.65 -16.64 -6.66
N PHE A 190 -24.44 -17.85 -7.17
CA PHE A 190 -23.10 -18.39 -7.52
C PHE A 190 -22.31 -17.54 -8.56
N GLY A 191 -22.86 -16.43 -9.05
CA GLY A 191 -22.23 -15.43 -9.91
C GLY A 191 -21.72 -14.14 -9.24
N SER A 192 -22.32 -13.62 -8.16
CA SER A 192 -21.86 -12.38 -7.50
C SER A 192 -21.56 -12.61 -6.01
N PHE A 193 -20.32 -12.28 -5.60
CA PHE A 193 -19.90 -12.29 -4.21
C PHE A 193 -19.92 -10.84 -3.72
N ASP A 194 -21.06 -10.41 -3.21
CA ASP A 194 -21.31 -9.03 -2.81
C ASP A 194 -22.20 -8.93 -1.56
N LEU A 195 -22.21 -7.75 -0.93
CA LEU A 195 -23.01 -7.44 0.25
C LEU A 195 -24.25 -6.57 -0.06
N SER A 196 -24.66 -6.47 -1.32
CA SER A 196 -25.79 -5.60 -1.72
C SER A 196 -27.09 -5.96 -1.00
N ARG A 197 -27.38 -7.26 -0.86
CA ARG A 197 -28.58 -7.74 -0.16
C ARG A 197 -28.52 -7.47 1.34
N TYR A 198 -27.34 -7.56 1.94
CA TYR A 198 -27.16 -7.21 3.35
C TYR A 198 -27.36 -5.71 3.59
N ASN A 199 -26.75 -4.87 2.74
CA ASN A 199 -26.90 -3.42 2.82
C ASN A 199 -28.36 -3.01 2.59
N LYS A 200 -29.04 -3.65 1.64
CA LYS A 200 -30.48 -3.47 1.45
C LYS A 200 -31.26 -3.90 2.68
N ALA A 201 -30.91 -5.00 3.37
CA ALA A 201 -31.60 -5.44 4.58
C ALA A 201 -31.45 -4.46 5.76
N LEU A 202 -30.41 -3.62 5.75
CA LEU A 202 -30.17 -2.57 6.75
C LEU A 202 -30.64 -1.17 6.29
N ASP A 203 -31.17 -1.04 5.08
CA ASP A 203 -31.63 0.23 4.53
C ASP A 203 -32.88 0.76 5.24
N THR A 204 -32.71 1.89 5.93
CA THR A 204 -33.75 2.59 6.69
C THR A 204 -34.58 3.55 5.85
N THR A 205 -34.19 3.79 4.59
CA THR A 205 -34.84 4.81 3.74
C THR A 205 -36.14 4.34 3.11
N SER A 206 -36.40 3.03 3.10
CA SER A 206 -37.59 2.44 2.48
C SER A 206 -38.86 2.64 3.32
N SER A 207 -39.95 3.01 2.65
CA SER A 207 -41.29 3.08 3.24
C SER A 207 -42.05 1.73 3.25
N ASN A 208 -41.44 0.65 2.73
CA ASN A 208 -42.08 -0.66 2.68
C ASN A 208 -42.11 -1.33 4.07
N LEU A 209 -43.30 -1.74 4.54
CA LEU A 209 -43.49 -2.41 5.83
C LEU A 209 -42.59 -3.64 6.01
N SER A 210 -42.42 -4.45 4.96
CA SER A 210 -41.55 -5.63 4.98
C SER A 210 -40.09 -5.26 5.20
N GLN A 211 -39.65 -4.15 4.62
CA GLN A 211 -38.30 -3.64 4.78
C GLN A 211 -38.11 -3.07 6.19
N ILE A 212 -39.06 -2.30 6.70
CA ILE A 212 -39.04 -1.77 8.08
C ILE A 212 -38.94 -2.90 9.10
N LYS A 213 -39.73 -3.97 8.94
CA LYS A 213 -39.64 -5.17 9.78
C LYS A 213 -38.28 -5.86 9.66
N THR A 214 -37.75 -5.98 8.44
CA THR A 214 -36.41 -6.56 8.23
C THR A 214 -35.33 -5.78 8.97
N VAL A 215 -35.28 -4.45 8.81
CA VAL A 215 -34.28 -3.58 9.45
C VAL A 215 -34.37 -3.67 10.97
N LYS A 216 -35.58 -3.65 11.52
CA LYS A 216 -35.80 -3.66 12.97
C LYS A 216 -35.30 -4.94 13.65
N HIS A 217 -35.34 -6.08 12.95
CA HIS A 217 -35.01 -7.40 13.51
C HIS A 217 -33.72 -8.00 12.95
N THR A 218 -33.06 -7.34 11.99
CA THR A 218 -31.72 -7.71 11.51
C THR A 218 -30.67 -7.00 12.35
N ALA A 219 -29.74 -7.74 12.95
CA ALA A 219 -28.68 -7.13 13.74
C ALA A 219 -27.69 -6.33 12.87
N ALA A 220 -27.45 -5.08 13.24
CA ALA A 220 -26.55 -4.17 12.54
C ALA A 220 -25.13 -4.17 13.18
N PRO A 221 -24.08 -3.97 12.38
CA PRO A 221 -22.70 -3.90 12.84
C PRO A 221 -22.37 -2.54 13.45
N ASP A 222 -21.33 -2.47 14.28
CA ASP A 222 -20.73 -1.19 14.67
C ASP A 222 -19.97 -0.60 13.48
N GLY A 223 -20.32 0.62 13.06
CA GLY A 223 -19.64 1.34 11.99
C GLY A 223 -18.16 1.65 12.27
N ARG A 224 -17.68 1.50 13.51
CA ARG A 224 -16.25 1.63 13.88
C ARG A 224 -15.46 0.34 13.65
N CYS A 225 -16.12 -0.78 13.39
CA CYS A 225 -15.47 -2.07 13.21
C CYS A 225 -14.64 -2.12 11.91
N PHE A 226 -13.32 -2.18 12.05
CA PHE A 226 -12.39 -2.09 10.92
C PHE A 226 -12.55 -3.21 9.88
N TRP A 227 -12.67 -4.46 10.32
CA TRP A 227 -12.83 -5.58 9.37
C TRP A 227 -14.18 -5.53 8.65
N TYR A 228 -15.25 -5.04 9.30
CA TYR A 228 -16.53 -4.81 8.64
C TYR A 228 -16.42 -3.71 7.58
N GLN A 229 -15.76 -2.60 7.91
CA GLN A 229 -15.49 -1.53 6.94
C GLN A 229 -14.67 -2.06 5.74
N LEU A 230 -13.69 -2.93 5.97
CA LEU A 230 -12.91 -3.57 4.90
C LEU A 230 -13.78 -4.46 4.01
N LEU A 231 -14.67 -5.28 4.59
CA LEU A 231 -15.65 -6.08 3.82
C LEU A 231 -16.50 -5.18 2.93
N GLN A 232 -17.06 -4.10 3.49
CA GLN A 232 -17.89 -3.15 2.75
C GLN A 232 -17.11 -2.45 1.64
N TRP A 233 -15.88 -2.03 1.90
CA TRP A 233 -15.00 -1.43 0.91
C TRP A 233 -14.65 -2.38 -0.25
N TRP A 234 -14.56 -3.68 0.03
CA TRP A 234 -14.18 -4.67 -0.97
C TRP A 234 -15.35 -5.14 -1.84
N ILE A 235 -16.43 -5.58 -1.19
CA ILE A 235 -17.52 -6.32 -1.84
C ILE A 235 -18.91 -5.70 -1.55
N GLY A 236 -18.98 -4.54 -0.91
CA GLY A 236 -20.22 -3.90 -0.49
C GLY A 236 -20.28 -2.42 -0.84
N ASP A 237 -20.77 -1.62 0.12
CA ASP A 237 -20.89 -0.17 0.00
C ASP A 237 -19.64 0.52 0.52
N ARG A 238 -18.84 1.06 -0.40
CA ARG A 238 -17.58 1.73 -0.10
C ARG A 238 -17.74 2.96 0.78
N SER A 239 -18.91 3.60 0.80
CA SER A 239 -19.16 4.80 1.60
C SER A 239 -19.13 4.53 3.11
N ILE A 240 -19.29 3.27 3.52
CA ILE A 240 -19.23 2.85 4.92
C ILE A 240 -17.78 2.87 5.45
N ALA A 241 -16.79 2.76 4.58
CA ALA A 241 -15.39 2.64 4.97
C ALA A 241 -14.76 4.00 5.31
N LYS A 242 -14.21 4.12 6.52
CA LYS A 242 -13.47 5.29 7.00
C LYS A 242 -11.97 4.98 7.01
N ILE A 243 -11.38 5.01 5.82
CA ILE A 243 -10.00 4.58 5.55
C ILE A 243 -8.98 5.34 6.42
N ASP A 244 -9.24 6.60 6.77
CA ASP A 244 -8.35 7.42 7.61
C ASP A 244 -8.08 6.82 9.00
N GLY A 245 -8.95 5.93 9.49
CA GLY A 245 -8.77 5.24 10.77
C GLY A 245 -8.00 3.92 10.70
N TRP A 246 -7.64 3.46 9.50
CA TRP A 246 -6.99 2.16 9.31
C TRP A 246 -5.46 2.26 9.48
N PRO A 247 -4.76 1.14 9.74
CA PRO A 247 -3.30 1.12 9.75
C PRO A 247 -2.72 1.61 8.41
N MET A 248 -1.81 2.59 8.43
CA MET A 248 -1.30 3.24 7.22
C MET A 248 -0.58 2.26 6.27
N ASP A 249 0.19 1.32 6.84
CA ASP A 249 0.89 0.29 6.09
C ASP A 249 -0.09 -0.67 5.39
N LEU A 250 -1.19 -1.02 6.05
CA LEU A 250 -2.28 -1.78 5.42
C LEU A 250 -2.89 -1.00 4.26
N VAL A 251 -3.25 0.27 4.48
CA VAL A 251 -3.89 1.10 3.43
C VAL A 251 -2.98 1.21 2.21
N TRP A 252 -1.68 1.46 2.42
CA TRP A 252 -0.69 1.49 1.35
C TRP A 252 -0.60 0.14 0.60
N LEU A 253 -0.54 -0.99 1.30
CA LEU A 253 -0.56 -2.29 0.62
C LEU A 253 -1.86 -2.50 -0.16
N LEU A 254 -3.01 -2.07 0.36
CA LEU A 254 -4.27 -2.17 -0.34
C LEU A 254 -4.32 -1.31 -1.62
N THR A 255 -3.60 -0.18 -1.67
CA THR A 255 -3.46 0.62 -2.91
C THR A 255 -2.68 -0.13 -3.99
N ILE A 256 -1.80 -1.05 -3.58
CA ILE A 256 -0.95 -1.82 -4.48
C ILE A 256 -1.65 -3.10 -4.94
N TYR A 257 -2.23 -3.86 -4.01
CA TYR A 257 -2.74 -5.21 -4.25
C TYR A 257 -4.18 -5.26 -4.80
N LYS A 258 -5.01 -4.23 -4.60
CA LYS A 258 -6.36 -4.23 -5.16
C LYS A 258 -6.37 -3.65 -6.57
N GLN A 259 -6.82 -4.43 -7.54
CA GLN A 259 -6.95 -4.03 -8.95
C GLN A 259 -8.41 -4.10 -9.41
N PRO A 260 -8.95 -3.07 -10.08
CA PRO A 260 -8.34 -1.75 -10.28
C PRO A 260 -8.17 -1.00 -8.95
N ASN A 261 -7.07 -0.26 -8.81
CA ASN A 261 -6.85 0.55 -7.61
C ASN A 261 -7.88 1.68 -7.56
N ILE A 262 -8.57 1.79 -6.43
CA ILE A 262 -9.60 2.81 -6.16
C ILE A 262 -9.20 3.68 -4.95
N ILE A 263 -8.12 3.32 -4.24
CA ILE A 263 -7.61 4.13 -3.14
C ILE A 263 -6.82 5.30 -3.72
N ASP A 264 -7.14 6.49 -3.20
CA ASP A 264 -6.47 7.75 -3.52
C ASP A 264 -4.96 7.67 -3.22
N GLU A 265 -4.15 8.18 -4.15
CA GLU A 265 -2.69 8.23 -4.05
C GLU A 265 -2.21 8.98 -2.80
N LYS A 266 -3.03 9.88 -2.22
CA LYS A 266 -2.72 10.56 -0.95
C LYS A 266 -2.37 9.59 0.19
N TYR A 267 -2.97 8.40 0.22
CA TYR A 267 -2.70 7.43 1.28
C TYR A 267 -1.32 6.78 1.12
N ALA A 268 -0.88 6.59 -0.13
CA ALA A 268 0.48 6.14 -0.39
C ALA A 268 1.50 7.21 0.01
N LEU A 269 1.21 8.49 -0.28
CA LEU A 269 2.04 9.62 0.15
C LEU A 269 2.14 9.71 1.68
N ASN A 270 1.03 9.57 2.42
CA ASN A 270 1.03 9.58 3.88
C ASN A 270 1.92 8.48 4.47
N TRP A 271 1.90 7.29 3.87
CA TRP A 271 2.78 6.19 4.29
C TRP A 271 4.26 6.48 4.02
N ILE A 272 4.57 7.05 2.85
CA ILE A 272 5.93 7.46 2.49
C ILE A 272 6.45 8.53 3.46
N GLU A 273 5.64 9.56 3.75
CA GLU A 273 6.00 10.60 4.72
C GLU A 273 6.17 10.05 6.14
N TYR A 274 5.36 9.07 6.54
CA TYR A 274 5.55 8.39 7.82
C TYR A 274 6.91 7.69 7.87
N LEU A 275 7.28 6.95 6.82
CA LEU A 275 8.58 6.27 6.74
C LEU A 275 9.75 7.25 6.78
N GLU A 276 9.63 8.40 6.12
CA GLU A 276 10.62 9.49 6.20
C GLU A 276 10.82 9.96 7.64
N ARG A 277 9.73 10.24 8.37
CA ARG A 277 9.78 10.69 9.77
C ARG A 277 10.29 9.62 10.75
N GLN A 278 10.39 8.37 10.32
CA GLN A 278 10.92 7.26 11.12
C GLN A 278 12.34 6.86 10.69
N ASP A 279 13.01 7.70 9.88
CA ASP A 279 14.35 7.46 9.36
C ASP A 279 14.47 6.14 8.57
N MET A 280 13.39 5.74 7.89
CA MET A 280 13.33 4.52 7.07
C MET A 280 13.43 4.86 5.58
N ALA A 281 14.48 5.59 5.20
CA ALA A 281 14.65 6.16 3.86
C ALA A 281 14.59 5.09 2.75
N GLU A 282 15.24 3.93 2.90
CA GLU A 282 15.21 2.90 1.85
C GLU A 282 13.81 2.29 1.65
N LEU A 283 13.00 2.23 2.71
CA LEU A 283 11.60 1.80 2.60
C LEU A 283 10.73 2.88 1.99
N ALA A 284 10.95 4.15 2.33
CA ALA A 284 10.26 5.30 1.73
C ALA A 284 10.55 5.38 0.22
N ILE A 285 11.82 5.20 -0.18
CA ILE A 285 12.23 5.08 -1.58
C ILE A 285 11.46 3.95 -2.26
N TYR A 286 11.46 2.75 -1.68
CA TYR A 286 10.76 1.61 -2.27
C TYR A 286 9.25 1.83 -2.40
N ALA A 287 8.60 2.41 -1.39
CA ALA A 287 7.19 2.73 -1.42
C ALA A 287 6.85 3.79 -2.49
N THR A 288 7.73 4.76 -2.69
CA THR A 288 7.60 5.82 -3.71
C THR A 288 7.55 5.26 -5.13
N LEU A 289 8.22 4.13 -5.40
CA LEU A 289 8.22 3.51 -6.73
C LEU A 289 6.84 3.02 -7.17
N PHE A 290 5.87 2.88 -6.26
CA PHE A 290 4.48 2.49 -6.58
C PHE A 290 3.57 3.68 -6.92
N LEU A 291 4.06 4.91 -6.80
CA LEU A 291 3.30 6.10 -7.20
C LEU A 291 3.16 6.17 -8.72
N ALA A 292 2.10 6.84 -9.19
CA ALA A 292 1.91 7.12 -10.61
C ALA A 292 3.00 8.07 -11.16
N ARG A 293 3.51 8.98 -10.31
CA ARG A 293 4.56 9.95 -10.64
C ARG A 293 5.64 9.96 -9.54
N PRO A 294 6.54 8.96 -9.52
CA PRO A 294 7.51 8.79 -8.43
C PRO A 294 8.59 9.89 -8.40
N SER A 295 8.82 10.59 -9.50
CA SER A 295 10.06 11.37 -9.71
C SER A 295 10.32 12.47 -8.69
N GLU A 296 9.32 13.31 -8.42
CA GLU A 296 9.48 14.45 -7.53
C GLU A 296 9.78 13.99 -6.10
N LYS A 297 8.95 13.08 -5.58
CA LYS A 297 9.08 12.56 -4.23
C LYS A 297 10.34 11.72 -4.06
N LEU A 298 10.72 10.91 -5.07
CA LEU A 298 11.94 10.10 -5.01
C LEU A 298 13.20 10.97 -4.98
N ASN A 299 13.26 12.02 -5.79
CA ASN A 299 14.39 12.95 -5.80
C ASN A 299 14.54 13.70 -4.47
N TYR A 300 13.41 14.07 -3.86
CA TYR A 300 13.41 14.66 -2.53
C TYR A 300 14.02 13.70 -1.50
N ILE A 301 13.53 12.46 -1.42
CA ILE A 301 14.02 11.48 -0.44
C ILE A 301 15.50 11.16 -0.66
N LEU A 302 15.95 10.99 -1.91
CA LEU A 302 17.35 10.70 -2.21
C LEU A 302 18.31 11.82 -1.78
N ARG A 303 17.86 13.08 -1.81
CA ARG A 303 18.65 14.25 -1.41
C ARG A 303 18.58 14.51 0.10
N GLN A 304 17.39 14.42 0.70
CA GLN A 304 17.11 14.92 2.05
C GLN A 304 17.19 13.86 3.15
N CYS A 305 17.08 12.58 2.81
CA CYS A 305 17.10 11.51 3.80
C CYS A 305 18.44 10.77 3.81
N GLU A 306 18.85 10.31 4.98
CA GLU A 306 20.02 9.45 5.13
C GLU A 306 19.68 8.02 4.69
N TRP A 307 20.43 7.49 3.73
CA TRP A 307 20.32 6.11 3.27
C TRP A 307 21.71 5.50 3.15
N SER A 308 21.81 4.20 3.42
CA SER A 308 23.09 3.53 3.68
C SER A 308 23.57 2.63 2.52
N ASN A 309 22.64 2.11 1.72
CA ASN A 309 22.95 1.04 0.77
C ASN A 309 22.77 1.46 -0.69
N GLU A 310 23.78 2.14 -1.23
CA GLU A 310 23.82 2.58 -2.63
C GLU A 310 23.66 1.43 -3.62
N ALA A 311 24.36 0.32 -3.38
CA ALA A 311 24.33 -0.85 -4.25
C ALA A 311 22.91 -1.42 -4.39
N LYS A 312 22.12 -1.39 -3.31
CA LYS A 312 20.71 -1.79 -3.34
C LYS A 312 19.85 -0.81 -4.16
N LEU A 313 20.06 0.50 -4.04
CA LEU A 313 19.35 1.50 -4.84
C LEU A 313 19.59 1.30 -6.34
N ILE A 314 20.85 1.12 -6.73
CA ILE A 314 21.23 0.99 -8.15
C ILE A 314 20.85 -0.39 -8.70
N ASN A 315 21.29 -1.46 -8.03
CA ASN A 315 21.17 -2.81 -8.59
C ASN A 315 19.79 -3.42 -8.37
N SER A 316 19.16 -3.12 -7.24
CA SER A 316 17.92 -3.80 -6.84
C SER A 316 16.69 -2.92 -7.02
N TYR A 317 16.81 -1.60 -6.84
CA TYR A 317 15.73 -0.67 -7.17
C TYR A 317 15.81 -0.10 -8.59
N HIS A 318 16.91 -0.35 -9.32
CA HIS A 318 17.14 0.17 -10.67
C HIS A 318 17.13 1.71 -10.75
N ILE A 319 17.49 2.39 -9.67
CA ILE A 319 17.65 3.85 -9.68
C ILE A 319 18.92 4.17 -10.49
N PRO A 320 18.85 5.03 -11.52
CA PRO A 320 20.02 5.37 -12.33
C PRO A 320 21.15 5.93 -11.46
N ARG A 321 22.38 5.42 -11.65
CA ARG A 321 23.57 5.89 -10.92
C ARG A 321 23.74 7.41 -11.01
N LYS A 322 23.52 7.96 -12.21
CA LYS A 322 23.53 9.41 -12.45
C LYS A 322 22.59 10.17 -11.51
N GLN A 323 21.38 9.65 -11.28
CA GLN A 323 20.40 10.27 -10.38
C GLN A 323 20.84 10.23 -8.92
N VAL A 324 21.43 9.11 -8.50
CA VAL A 324 22.01 8.96 -7.15
C VAL A 324 23.15 9.97 -6.93
N SER A 325 24.05 10.10 -7.90
CA SER A 325 25.14 11.07 -7.87
C SER A 325 24.65 12.52 -7.80
N ILE A 326 23.61 12.88 -8.58
CA ILE A 326 22.99 14.21 -8.52
C ILE A 326 22.43 14.49 -7.12
N ALA A 327 21.70 13.54 -6.54
CA ALA A 327 21.08 13.72 -5.23
C ALA A 327 22.13 13.93 -4.13
N LYS A 328 23.22 13.14 -4.14
CA LYS A 328 24.35 13.33 -3.21
C LYS A 328 25.04 14.67 -3.41
N ALA A 329 25.28 15.08 -4.66
CA ALA A 329 25.92 16.36 -4.96
C ALA A 329 25.09 17.53 -4.43
N LEU A 330 23.76 17.51 -4.65
CA LEU A 330 22.85 18.53 -4.13
C LEU A 330 22.80 18.55 -2.59
N ASN A 331 22.84 17.40 -1.93
CA ASN A 331 22.90 17.34 -0.47
C ASN A 331 24.22 17.91 0.09
N ALA A 332 25.35 17.58 -0.56
CA ALA A 332 26.65 18.14 -0.21
C ALA A 332 26.69 19.66 -0.40
N HIS A 333 26.08 20.16 -1.49
CA HIS A 333 25.90 21.59 -1.74
C HIS A 333 25.10 22.28 -0.62
N ASP A 334 23.97 21.70 -0.21
CA ASP A 334 23.14 22.21 0.89
C ASP A 334 23.90 22.27 2.21
N SER A 335 24.82 21.32 2.42
CA SER A 335 25.70 21.24 3.59
C SER A 335 26.98 22.09 3.46
N TRP A 336 27.12 22.84 2.37
CA TRP A 336 28.31 23.64 2.00
C TRP A 336 29.60 22.82 1.88
N ASP A 337 29.50 21.51 1.62
CA ASP A 337 30.60 20.61 1.31
C ASP A 337 30.85 20.54 -0.21
N TYR A 338 31.50 21.58 -0.74
CA TYR A 338 31.79 21.68 -2.17
C TYR A 338 32.79 20.64 -2.67
N GLU A 339 33.63 20.07 -1.79
CA GLU A 339 34.55 18.97 -2.14
C GLU A 339 33.74 17.69 -2.38
N GLY A 340 32.81 17.38 -1.49
CA GLY A 340 31.85 16.29 -1.65
C GLY A 340 30.96 16.46 -2.89
N GLU A 341 30.46 17.68 -3.14
CA GLU A 341 29.66 18.02 -4.32
C GLU A 341 30.42 17.70 -5.61
N TYR A 342 31.65 18.23 -5.76
CA TYR A 342 32.49 18.02 -6.93
C TYR A 342 32.75 16.53 -7.19
N ARG A 343 33.19 15.79 -6.16
CA ARG A 343 33.47 14.35 -6.29
C ARG A 343 32.24 13.56 -6.72
N CYS A 344 31.06 13.87 -6.17
CA CYS A 344 29.82 13.18 -6.56
C CYS A 344 29.43 13.44 -8.02
N LEU A 345 29.62 14.67 -8.51
CA LEU A 345 29.34 15.03 -9.90
C LEU A 345 30.29 14.33 -10.89
N ILE A 346 31.58 14.26 -10.56
CA ILE A 346 32.58 13.51 -11.35
C ILE A 346 32.22 12.02 -11.39
N GLN A 347 31.90 11.42 -10.25
CA GLN A 347 31.47 10.00 -10.18
C GLN A 347 30.18 9.72 -10.96
N GLY A 348 29.33 10.74 -11.14
CA GLY A 348 28.09 10.68 -11.92
C GLY A 348 28.26 10.97 -13.41
N ASP A 349 29.48 11.20 -13.90
CA ASP A 349 29.81 11.63 -15.27
C ASP A 349 29.04 12.90 -15.70
N LEU A 350 28.95 13.86 -14.78
CA LEU A 350 28.29 15.15 -14.96
C LEU A 350 29.33 16.26 -15.14
N LYS A 351 30.10 16.18 -16.23
CA LYS A 351 31.29 17.02 -16.47
C LYS A 351 31.00 18.52 -16.40
N ASP A 352 29.93 18.98 -17.07
CA ASP A 352 29.58 20.41 -17.10
C ASP A 352 29.22 20.92 -15.70
N GLN A 353 28.40 20.18 -14.94
CA GLN A 353 28.03 20.54 -13.58
C GLN A 353 29.22 20.49 -12.64
N ALA A 354 30.09 19.48 -12.78
CA ALA A 354 31.32 19.36 -12.00
C ALA A 354 32.25 20.54 -12.26
N LYS A 355 32.39 20.99 -13.52
CA LYS A 355 33.17 22.18 -13.89
C LYS A 355 32.60 23.42 -13.21
N MET A 356 31.29 23.61 -13.26
CA MET A 356 30.63 24.74 -12.61
C MET A 356 30.84 24.70 -11.09
N ALA A 357 30.70 23.54 -10.44
CA ALA A 357 30.93 23.40 -9.00
C ALA A 357 32.39 23.72 -8.62
N LEU A 358 33.34 23.22 -9.42
CA LEU A 358 34.77 23.45 -9.26
C LEU A 358 35.12 24.94 -9.33
N LEU A 359 34.69 25.60 -10.41
CA LEU A 359 35.02 27.00 -10.68
C LEU A 359 34.31 27.97 -9.73
N TYR A 360 33.02 27.77 -9.49
CA TYR A 360 32.20 28.77 -8.78
C TYR A 360 32.29 28.66 -7.26
N PHE A 361 32.57 27.46 -6.73
CA PHE A 361 32.47 27.20 -5.30
C PHE A 361 33.74 26.58 -4.72
N LEU A 362 34.30 25.53 -5.33
CA LEU A 362 35.39 24.77 -4.72
C LEU A 362 36.72 25.53 -4.74
N LEU A 363 37.19 25.98 -5.91
CA LEU A 363 38.49 26.70 -6.01
C LEU A 363 38.48 28.00 -5.20
N PRO A 364 37.46 28.88 -5.30
CA PRO A 364 37.42 30.11 -4.51
C PRO A 364 37.37 29.87 -3.01
N LYS A 365 36.79 28.74 -2.54
CA LYS A 365 36.72 28.42 -1.10
C LYS A 365 38.04 27.89 -0.55
N ILE A 366 38.80 27.14 -1.35
CA ILE A 366 40.05 26.51 -0.90
C ILE A 366 41.20 27.51 -0.93
N TYR A 367 41.23 28.37 -1.95
CA TYR A 367 42.34 29.29 -2.17
C TYR A 367 42.50 30.31 -1.04
N ASN A 368 43.70 30.38 -0.45
CA ASN A 368 44.07 31.32 0.61
C ASN A 368 45.48 31.93 0.39
N ASP A 369 45.96 31.93 -0.86
CA ASP A 369 47.29 32.44 -1.25
C ASP A 369 48.48 31.78 -0.52
N ASP A 370 48.31 30.53 -0.07
CA ASP A 370 49.35 29.70 0.51
C ASP A 370 49.66 28.46 -0.34
N GLU A 371 50.89 27.94 -0.24
CA GLU A 371 51.37 26.82 -1.06
C GLU A 371 50.52 25.54 -0.89
N ASP A 372 49.98 25.28 0.30
CA ASP A 372 49.16 24.10 0.57
C ASP A 372 47.78 24.22 -0.09
N SER A 373 47.16 25.40 -0.05
CA SER A 373 45.91 25.69 -0.76
C SER A 373 46.06 25.55 -2.28
N MET A 374 47.17 26.05 -2.85
CA MET A 374 47.46 25.94 -4.28
C MET A 374 47.67 24.48 -4.71
N LYS A 375 48.40 23.69 -3.90
CA LYS A 375 48.55 22.23 -4.14
C LYS A 375 47.21 21.50 -4.09
N ARG A 376 46.31 21.87 -3.17
CA ARG A 376 44.96 21.29 -3.11
C ARG A 376 44.13 21.66 -4.34
N CYS A 377 44.14 22.92 -4.78
CA CYS A 377 43.49 23.36 -6.01
C CYS A 377 44.01 22.59 -7.24
N LEU A 378 45.34 22.41 -7.35
CA LEU A 378 45.96 21.62 -8.42
C LEU A 378 45.50 20.16 -8.43
N ASN A 379 45.38 19.53 -7.26
CA ASN A 379 44.89 18.16 -7.19
C ASN A 379 43.46 18.03 -7.74
N PHE A 380 42.55 18.94 -7.38
CA PHE A 380 41.17 18.90 -7.89
C PHE A 380 41.08 19.18 -9.40
N LEU A 381 41.90 20.11 -9.91
CA LEU A 381 42.00 20.38 -11.35
C LEU A 381 42.56 19.18 -12.12
N ALA A 382 43.56 18.48 -11.56
CA ALA A 382 44.14 17.28 -12.16
C ALA A 382 43.19 16.07 -12.15
N GLU A 383 42.29 15.99 -11.17
CA GLU A 383 41.25 14.96 -11.10
C GLU A 383 40.13 15.16 -12.15
N PHE A 384 40.06 16.32 -12.81
CA PHE A 384 39.01 16.61 -13.80
C PHE A 384 39.21 15.79 -15.09
N PRO A 385 38.23 14.98 -15.53
CA PRO A 385 38.37 14.12 -16.71
C PRO A 385 38.25 14.90 -18.02
N ASP A 386 39.21 14.72 -18.92
CA ASP A 386 39.30 15.39 -20.23
C ASP A 386 39.20 16.93 -20.10
N PRO A 387 40.21 17.60 -19.48
CA PRO A 387 40.15 19.03 -19.20
C PRO A 387 40.06 19.84 -20.50
N ASP A 388 39.13 20.79 -20.52
CA ASP A 388 39.01 21.76 -21.60
C ASP A 388 40.05 22.89 -21.46
N SER A 389 40.00 23.88 -22.36
CA SER A 389 40.95 25.00 -22.34
C SER A 389 40.86 25.81 -21.04
N GLU A 390 39.68 25.91 -20.43
CA GLU A 390 39.46 26.69 -19.20
C GLU A 390 40.12 26.02 -17.99
N ILE A 391 39.91 24.71 -17.83
CA ILE A 391 40.57 23.93 -16.78
C ILE A 391 42.09 23.88 -17.01
N THR A 392 42.52 23.83 -18.27
CA THR A 392 43.95 23.84 -18.62
C THR A 392 44.63 25.17 -18.26
N THR A 393 44.01 26.31 -18.60
CA THR A 393 44.50 27.65 -18.22
C THR A 393 44.65 27.78 -16.71
N LEU A 394 43.64 27.35 -15.93
CA LEU A 394 43.73 27.40 -14.47
C LEU A 394 44.81 26.46 -13.93
N THR A 395 44.91 25.24 -14.47
CA THR A 395 45.95 24.29 -14.06
C THR A 395 47.35 24.86 -14.26
N ASN A 396 47.60 25.50 -15.40
CA ASN A 396 48.90 26.10 -15.70
C ASN A 396 49.18 27.33 -14.82
N THR A 397 48.16 28.16 -14.60
CA THR A 397 48.23 29.31 -13.67
C THR A 397 48.64 28.88 -12.28
N TYR A 398 47.95 27.90 -11.69
CA TYR A 398 48.28 27.40 -10.36
C TYR A 398 49.66 26.73 -10.30
N LYS A 399 50.07 26.00 -11.35
CA LYS A 399 51.42 25.41 -11.41
C LYS A 399 52.49 26.49 -11.38
N MET A 400 52.31 27.56 -12.15
CA MET A 400 53.24 28.69 -12.19
C MET A 400 53.35 29.36 -10.81
N LEU A 401 52.23 29.61 -10.14
CA LEU A 401 52.21 30.17 -8.78
C LEU A 401 52.93 29.29 -7.75
N THR A 402 52.95 27.97 -7.95
CA THR A 402 53.68 27.03 -7.08
C THR A 402 55.14 26.76 -7.49
N SER A 403 55.54 27.13 -8.71
CA SER A 403 56.89 26.89 -9.20
C SER A 403 57.83 28.03 -8.81
N ALA A 404 59.06 27.71 -8.39
CA ALA A 404 60.08 28.71 -8.07
C ALA A 404 60.74 29.37 -9.30
N GLU A 405 60.35 28.96 -10.51
CA GLU A 405 60.93 29.43 -11.77
C GLU A 405 60.02 30.50 -12.40
N ARG A 406 60.62 31.64 -12.80
CA ARG A 406 59.90 32.67 -13.55
C ARG A 406 59.67 32.19 -14.97
N ASP A 407 58.40 31.93 -15.31
CA ASP A 407 57.99 31.50 -16.65
C ASP A 407 57.70 32.72 -17.55
N GLU A 408 58.24 32.72 -18.77
CA GLU A 408 58.03 33.77 -19.79
C GLU A 408 56.54 33.86 -20.24
N ASN A 409 55.73 32.85 -19.91
CA ASN A 409 54.31 32.76 -20.28
C ASN A 409 53.34 33.47 -19.31
N ALA A 410 53.83 34.16 -18.27
CA ALA A 410 53.00 34.87 -17.28
C ALA A 410 51.97 35.83 -17.92
N ALA A 411 52.40 36.62 -18.91
CA ALA A 411 51.55 37.57 -19.61
C ALA A 411 50.43 36.88 -20.42
N GLN A 412 50.70 35.67 -20.94
CA GLN A 412 49.70 34.87 -21.64
C GLN A 412 48.61 34.40 -20.66
N TYR A 413 49.00 33.87 -19.50
CA TYR A 413 48.03 33.40 -18.50
C TYR A 413 47.19 34.54 -17.93
N ILE A 414 47.77 35.73 -17.71
CA ILE A 414 47.01 36.92 -17.31
C ILE A 414 45.91 37.25 -18.33
N GLN A 415 46.23 37.23 -19.63
CA GLN A 415 45.25 37.48 -20.69
C GLN A 415 44.16 36.39 -20.73
N GLU A 416 44.55 35.12 -20.60
CA GLU A 416 43.59 34.00 -20.58
C GLU A 416 42.66 34.06 -19.35
N LEU A 417 43.14 34.51 -18.18
CA LEU A 417 42.32 34.74 -16.99
C LEU A 417 41.32 35.90 -17.19
N GLU A 418 41.71 36.98 -17.86
CA GLU A 418 40.80 38.08 -18.21
C GLU A 418 39.70 37.61 -19.17
N ASP A 419 40.09 36.83 -20.19
CA ASP A 419 39.14 36.23 -21.12
C ASP A 419 38.18 35.29 -20.39
N LEU A 420 38.68 34.49 -19.43
CA LEU A 420 37.85 33.63 -18.59
C LEU A 420 36.88 34.43 -17.70
N ALA A 421 37.35 35.51 -17.07
CA ALA A 421 36.52 36.40 -16.26
C ALA A 421 35.42 37.11 -17.08
N SER A 422 35.69 37.38 -18.36
CA SER A 422 34.70 37.97 -19.28
C SER A 422 33.58 36.99 -19.67
N LYS A 423 33.88 35.68 -19.70
CA LYS A 423 32.92 34.62 -20.04
C LYS A 423 31.92 34.35 -18.91
N TYR A 424 32.30 34.61 -17.66
CA TYR A 424 31.50 34.25 -16.49
C TYR A 424 30.97 35.46 -15.74
N THR A 425 29.70 35.38 -15.32
CA THR A 425 29.01 36.48 -14.61
C THR A 425 29.09 36.38 -13.09
N SER A 426 29.72 35.33 -12.56
CA SER A 426 29.83 35.09 -11.12
C SER A 426 30.81 36.05 -10.46
N LYS A 427 30.32 36.79 -9.45
CA LYS A 427 31.14 37.67 -8.63
C LYS A 427 32.22 36.92 -7.84
N ILE A 428 31.90 35.72 -7.35
CA ILE A 428 32.82 34.91 -6.54
C ILE A 428 33.97 34.42 -7.42
N LEU A 429 33.65 33.84 -8.58
CA LEU A 429 34.66 33.39 -9.53
C LEU A 429 35.50 34.58 -10.02
N ASN A 430 34.88 35.70 -10.39
CA ASN A 430 35.63 36.86 -10.88
C ASN A 430 36.51 37.51 -9.79
N SER A 431 36.14 37.44 -8.51
CA SER A 431 37.03 37.84 -7.41
C SER A 431 38.24 36.92 -7.34
N HIS A 432 38.00 35.61 -7.37
CA HIS A 432 39.07 34.61 -7.31
C HIS A 432 40.03 34.71 -8.52
N LEU A 433 39.52 34.89 -9.74
CA LEU A 433 40.35 35.08 -10.93
C LEU A 433 41.17 36.37 -10.86
N LYS A 434 40.62 37.42 -10.23
CA LYS A 434 41.34 38.67 -10.00
C LYS A 434 42.47 38.48 -8.98
N GLU A 435 42.22 37.74 -7.89
CA GLU A 435 43.25 37.40 -6.90
C GLU A 435 44.37 36.59 -7.54
N LEU A 436 44.05 35.55 -8.33
CA LEU A 436 45.06 34.78 -9.08
C LEU A 436 45.88 35.66 -10.04
N LYS A 437 45.22 36.62 -10.70
CA LYS A 437 45.91 37.58 -11.57
C LYS A 437 46.85 38.48 -10.78
N GLU A 438 46.44 38.98 -9.62
CA GLU A 438 47.28 39.81 -8.75
C GLU A 438 48.50 39.01 -8.26
N SER A 439 48.31 37.77 -7.79
CA SER A 439 49.42 36.90 -7.38
C SER A 439 50.37 36.56 -8.54
N LEU A 440 49.85 36.42 -9.77
CA LEU A 440 50.70 36.23 -10.96
C LEU A 440 51.54 37.48 -11.29
N ILE A 441 50.98 38.68 -11.14
CA ILE A 441 51.70 39.94 -11.36
C ILE A 441 52.83 40.10 -10.33
N ASP A 442 52.60 39.67 -9.09
CA ASP A 442 53.59 39.80 -8.02
C ASP A 442 54.81 38.88 -8.21
N ILE A 443 54.67 37.76 -8.94
CA ILE A 443 55.77 36.82 -9.20
C ILE A 443 56.43 36.97 -10.58
N SER A 444 55.78 37.65 -11.53
CA SER A 444 56.32 38.01 -12.86
C SER A 444 57.31 39.16 -12.75
#